data_AF-A0A5C8G2N6-F1
#
_entry.id   AF-A0A5C8G2N6-F1
#
_cell.length_a   1.000
_cell.length_b   1.000
_cell.length_c   1.000
_cell.angle_alpha   90.00
_cell.angle_beta   90.00
_cell.angle_gamma   90.00
#
_symmetry.space_group_name_H-M   'P 1'
#
loop_
_entity.id
_entity.type
_entity.pdbx_description
1 polymer ?
#
loop_
_entity_poly.entity_id
_entity_poly.type
_entity_poly.pdbx_seq_one_letter_code
_entity_poly.pdbx_strand_id
1 'polypeptide(L)'
;MKNSKKLFLIFLSVLIVAFVSCKKDSGGSITTPTPTFKPSSLVGTWKNGDAHNFTVGEGNITSIKINNVTATKTITIDTWKEDKDKDVSEYTQSLTKQQIGQHTYDFVFTFKSASSCVATITEDSGAPQSFTLTKQPTTK
;
A
#
# COMPACT_ATOMS: atom_id res chain seq x y z
N MET A 1 14.47 67.34 10.20
CA MET A 1 14.64 67.12 8.74
C MET A 1 15.02 65.65 8.57
N LYS A 2 14.39 64.76 7.82
CA LYS A 2 13.49 64.85 6.66
C LYS A 2 12.58 63.61 6.68
N ASN A 3 11.27 63.83 6.52
CA ASN A 3 10.28 62.81 6.20
C ASN A 3 10.53 62.24 4.80
N SER A 4 10.28 60.95 4.57
CA SER A 4 9.43 60.51 3.45
C SER A 4 9.14 59.01 3.47
N LYS A 5 7.85 58.73 3.64
CA LYS A 5 7.05 57.54 3.34
C LYS A 5 7.60 56.71 2.16
N LYS A 6 7.70 55.39 2.36
CA LYS A 6 7.50 54.41 1.27
C LYS A 6 6.43 53.42 1.69
N LEU A 7 5.23 53.73 1.21
CA LEU A 7 4.04 52.90 1.16
C LEU A 7 4.30 51.82 0.10
N PHE A 8 4.54 50.56 0.51
CA PHE A 8 4.56 49.45 -0.44
C PHE A 8 3.14 48.88 -0.52
N LEU A 9 2.41 49.33 -1.54
CA LEU A 9 1.05 48.91 -1.85
C LEU A 9 1.05 47.53 -2.51
N ILE A 10 0.32 46.61 -1.88
CA ILE A 10 -0.75 45.72 -2.40
C ILE A 10 -0.45 44.73 -3.57
N PHE A 11 -1.06 43.56 -3.38
CA PHE A 11 -1.61 42.60 -4.36
C PHE A 11 -0.80 41.32 -4.56
N LEU A 12 -1.05 40.33 -3.69
CA LEU A 12 -1.05 38.95 -4.18
C LEU A 12 -2.14 38.14 -3.48
N SER A 13 -3.31 38.15 -4.14
CA SER A 13 -4.34 37.12 -4.12
C SER A 13 -4.73 36.53 -2.77
N VAL A 14 -5.78 37.11 -2.17
CA VAL A 14 -6.67 36.34 -1.32
C VAL A 14 -7.42 35.38 -2.25
N LEU A 15 -6.96 34.13 -2.34
CA LEU A 15 -7.74 33.06 -2.95
C LEU A 15 -8.80 32.64 -1.92
N ILE A 16 -9.88 33.41 -1.85
CA ILE A 16 -11.10 33.01 -1.14
C ILE A 16 -11.77 31.99 -2.05
N VAL A 17 -11.43 30.71 -1.88
CA VAL A 17 -12.28 29.64 -2.43
C VAL A 17 -13.51 29.60 -1.54
N ALA A 18 -14.54 30.34 -1.95
CA ALA A 18 -15.88 30.13 -1.44
C ALA A 18 -16.28 28.69 -1.80
N PHE A 19 -16.22 27.79 -0.81
CA PHE A 19 -16.90 26.50 -0.89
C PHE A 19 -18.40 26.77 -0.86
N VAL A 20 -18.94 27.17 -2.00
CA VAL A 20 -20.36 26.98 -2.30
C VAL A 20 -20.54 25.49 -2.58
N SER A 21 -20.50 24.67 -1.53
CA SER A 21 -21.10 23.34 -1.60
C SER A 21 -22.57 23.51 -1.27
N CYS A 22 -23.35 23.72 -2.32
CA CYS A 22 -24.80 23.63 -2.26
C CYS A 22 -25.20 22.21 -1.80
N LYS A 23 -25.82 22.18 -0.62
CA LYS A 23 -26.83 21.22 -0.13
C LYS A 23 -26.55 19.73 -0.31
N LYS A 24 -26.49 19.05 0.84
CA LYS A 24 -27.62 18.20 1.23
C LYS A 24 -27.80 18.18 2.74
N ASP A 25 -28.95 18.73 3.16
CA ASP A 25 -29.58 18.40 4.44
C ASP A 25 -29.73 16.89 4.56
N SER A 26 -29.36 16.35 5.73
CA SER A 26 -30.09 15.34 6.52
C SER A 26 -29.08 14.62 7.39
N GLY A 27 -29.29 14.65 8.71
CA GLY A 27 -28.51 13.90 9.67
C GLY A 27 -28.36 12.44 9.27
N GLY A 28 -27.13 12.03 9.03
CA GLY A 28 -26.71 10.68 8.75
C GLY A 28 -25.23 10.62 9.07
N SER A 29 -24.84 9.67 9.92
CA SER A 29 -23.46 9.45 10.35
C SER A 29 -22.49 9.69 9.19
N ILE A 30 -21.53 10.62 9.36
CA ILE A 30 -20.40 10.75 8.45
C ILE A 30 -19.50 9.54 8.70
N THR A 31 -19.94 8.36 8.24
CA THR A 31 -19.04 7.25 8.03
C THR A 31 -18.33 7.56 6.72
N THR A 32 -17.16 8.17 6.80
CA THR A 32 -16.22 8.21 5.67
C THR A 32 -16.12 6.77 5.14
N PRO A 33 -16.54 6.47 3.89
CA PRO A 33 -16.47 5.11 3.38
C PRO A 33 -15.01 4.65 3.42
N THR A 34 -14.77 3.49 4.03
CA THR A 34 -13.44 2.87 4.02
C THR A 34 -13.02 2.66 2.57
N PRO A 35 -11.87 3.20 2.13
CA PRO A 35 -11.39 2.98 0.77
C PRO A 35 -11.31 1.48 0.46
N THR A 36 -11.87 1.05 -0.66
CA THR A 36 -11.78 -0.33 -1.16
C THR A 36 -10.85 -0.40 -2.37
N PHE A 37 -10.36 -1.60 -2.65
CA PHE A 37 -9.58 -1.90 -3.85
C PHE A 37 -9.91 -3.32 -4.34
N LYS A 38 -9.48 -3.64 -5.57
CA LYS A 38 -9.62 -4.97 -6.17
C LYS A 38 -8.30 -5.73 -6.13
N PRO A 39 -8.25 -7.02 -5.79
CA PRO A 39 -6.99 -7.78 -5.84
C PRO A 39 -6.30 -7.76 -7.22
N SER A 40 -7.06 -7.69 -8.32
CA SER A 40 -6.51 -7.51 -9.69
C SER A 40 -5.68 -6.24 -9.84
N SER A 41 -5.99 -5.19 -9.07
CA SER A 41 -5.21 -3.95 -9.05
C SER A 41 -3.84 -4.10 -8.38
N LEU A 42 -3.57 -5.22 -7.69
CA LEU A 42 -2.29 -5.47 -7.02
C LEU A 42 -1.18 -5.96 -7.98
N VAL A 43 -1.56 -6.46 -9.17
CA VAL A 43 -0.63 -7.04 -10.16
C VAL A 43 0.50 -6.06 -10.48
N GLY A 44 1.73 -6.48 -10.26
CA GLY A 44 2.93 -5.67 -10.45
C GLY A 44 4.01 -5.97 -9.42
N THR A 45 5.13 -5.25 -9.54
CA THR A 45 6.28 -5.36 -8.63
C THR A 45 6.10 -4.43 -7.43
N TRP A 46 6.44 -4.93 -6.25
CA TRP A 46 6.38 -4.22 -4.98
C TRP A 46 7.76 -4.13 -4.38
N LYS A 47 8.16 -2.96 -3.90
CA LYS A 47 9.51 -2.73 -3.35
C LYS A 47 9.52 -1.79 -2.14
N ASN A 48 10.51 -2.01 -1.29
CA ASN A 48 11.07 -1.04 -0.35
C ASN A 48 12.59 -1.28 -0.32
N GLY A 49 13.34 -0.52 -1.12
CA GLY A 49 14.76 -0.80 -1.37
C GLY A 49 15.02 -2.20 -1.96
N ASP A 50 16.29 -2.63 -1.93
CA ASP A 50 16.72 -3.91 -2.51
C ASP A 50 16.55 -5.11 -1.57
N ALA A 51 16.32 -4.86 -0.28
CA ALA A 51 16.15 -5.88 0.74
C ALA A 51 14.71 -6.44 0.81
N HIS A 52 13.74 -5.71 0.26
CA HIS A 52 12.32 -6.04 0.30
C HIS A 52 11.70 -5.91 -1.10
N ASN A 53 11.39 -7.02 -1.75
CA ASN A 53 10.65 -7.03 -3.00
C ASN A 53 9.84 -8.31 -3.19
N PHE A 54 8.76 -8.19 -3.97
CA PHE A 54 8.00 -9.32 -4.49
C PHE A 54 7.23 -8.87 -5.73
N THR A 55 6.70 -9.82 -6.49
CA THR A 55 5.85 -9.55 -7.66
C THR A 55 4.52 -10.27 -7.51
N VAL A 56 3.42 -9.52 -7.64
CA VAL A 56 2.08 -10.07 -7.75
C VAL A 56 1.78 -10.30 -9.22
N GLY A 57 1.56 -11.55 -9.61
CA GLY A 57 1.04 -11.93 -10.93
C GLY A 57 -0.46 -12.17 -10.90
N GLU A 58 -1.00 -12.69 -12.00
CA GLU A 58 -2.40 -13.13 -12.04
C GLU A 58 -2.57 -14.45 -11.27
N GLY A 59 -2.92 -14.35 -9.99
CA GLY A 59 -3.19 -15.50 -9.13
C GLY A 59 -1.95 -16.10 -8.46
N ASN A 60 -0.82 -15.39 -8.43
CA ASN A 60 0.36 -15.82 -7.70
C ASN A 60 1.19 -14.65 -7.15
N ILE A 61 2.04 -14.95 -6.16
CA ILE A 61 3.08 -14.05 -5.66
C ILE A 61 4.43 -14.74 -5.79
N THR A 62 5.38 -14.06 -6.42
CA THR A 62 6.70 -14.57 -6.81
C THR A 62 7.81 -13.60 -6.42
N SER A 63 9.07 -14.01 -6.63
CA SER A 63 10.27 -13.20 -6.34
C SER A 63 10.28 -12.63 -4.92
N ILE A 64 9.76 -13.39 -3.95
CA ILE A 64 9.62 -12.96 -2.57
C ILE A 64 11.00 -12.85 -1.93
N LYS A 65 11.39 -11.64 -1.56
CA LYS A 65 12.56 -11.33 -0.75
C LYS A 65 12.15 -10.32 0.31
N ILE A 66 12.22 -10.68 1.58
CA ILE A 66 11.91 -9.78 2.71
C ILE A 66 13.03 -9.89 3.73
N ASN A 67 13.57 -8.74 4.15
CA ASN A 67 14.71 -8.68 5.06
C ASN A 67 15.91 -9.50 4.56
N ASN A 68 16.19 -9.43 3.26
CA ASN A 68 17.20 -10.24 2.55
C ASN A 68 16.99 -11.76 2.56
N VAL A 69 15.93 -12.27 3.18
CA VAL A 69 15.54 -13.67 3.09
C VAL A 69 14.72 -13.88 1.83
N THR A 70 15.19 -14.76 0.94
CA THR A 70 14.52 -15.06 -0.34
C THR A 70 13.76 -16.38 -0.22
N ALA A 71 12.44 -16.34 -0.42
CA ALA A 71 11.62 -17.54 -0.39
C ALA A 71 11.94 -18.43 -1.61
N THR A 72 11.92 -19.74 -1.41
CA THR A 72 12.17 -20.73 -2.47
C THR A 72 10.90 -21.16 -3.20
N LYS A 73 9.72 -20.84 -2.63
CA LYS A 73 8.40 -21.15 -3.19
C LYS A 73 7.64 -19.88 -3.54
N THR A 74 6.61 -20.07 -4.36
CA THR A 74 5.64 -19.04 -4.72
C THR A 74 4.36 -19.23 -3.91
N ILE A 75 3.57 -18.18 -3.77
CA ILE A 75 2.19 -18.28 -3.29
C ILE A 75 1.29 -18.47 -4.50
N THR A 76 0.42 -19.47 -4.46
CA THR A 76 -0.70 -19.63 -5.41
C THR A 76 -1.97 -19.12 -4.74
N ILE A 77 -2.78 -18.36 -5.47
CA ILE A 77 -4.04 -17.81 -4.99
C ILE A 77 -5.17 -18.59 -5.67
N ASP A 78 -5.64 -19.65 -5.03
CA ASP A 78 -6.61 -20.58 -5.63
C ASP A 78 -7.95 -19.91 -5.98
N THR A 79 -8.37 -18.88 -5.23
CA THR A 79 -9.63 -18.15 -5.44
C THR A 79 -9.49 -16.93 -6.36
N TRP A 80 -8.36 -16.81 -7.09
CA TRP A 80 -8.08 -15.63 -7.90
C TRP A 80 -9.19 -15.33 -8.92
N LYS A 81 -9.70 -16.34 -9.62
CA LYS A 81 -10.69 -16.14 -10.69
C LYS A 81 -11.99 -15.55 -10.15
N GLU A 82 -12.38 -15.98 -8.95
CA GLU A 82 -13.62 -15.61 -8.28
C GLU A 82 -13.50 -14.26 -7.56
N ASP A 83 -12.31 -13.95 -7.01
CA ASP A 83 -12.12 -12.84 -6.08
C ASP A 83 -11.42 -11.62 -6.66
N LYS A 84 -10.72 -11.75 -7.81
CA LYS A 84 -9.81 -10.69 -8.29
C LYS A 84 -10.47 -9.33 -8.51
N ASP A 85 -11.77 -9.27 -8.78
CA ASP A 85 -12.49 -8.02 -9.06
C ASP A 85 -13.48 -7.61 -7.96
N LYS A 86 -13.49 -8.32 -6.82
CA LYS A 86 -14.30 -7.96 -5.65
C LYS A 86 -13.67 -6.78 -4.93
N ASP A 87 -14.50 -5.87 -4.45
CA ASP A 87 -14.07 -4.78 -3.57
C ASP A 87 -13.73 -5.33 -2.18
N VAL A 88 -12.50 -5.07 -1.74
CA VAL A 88 -12.00 -5.42 -0.41
C VAL A 88 -11.35 -4.22 0.24
N SER A 89 -11.45 -4.12 1.57
CA SER A 89 -10.71 -3.13 2.37
C SER A 89 -9.31 -3.61 2.75
N GLU A 90 -9.08 -4.93 2.68
CA GLU A 90 -7.81 -5.58 2.97
C GLU A 90 -7.73 -6.90 2.19
N TYR A 91 -6.52 -7.28 1.80
CA TYR A 91 -6.25 -8.56 1.17
C TYR A 91 -4.99 -9.17 1.75
N THR A 92 -5.05 -10.41 2.22
CA THR A 92 -3.90 -11.07 2.87
C THR A 92 -3.54 -12.37 2.17
N GLN A 93 -2.24 -12.58 1.97
CA GLN A 93 -1.66 -13.80 1.41
C GLN A 93 -0.47 -14.24 2.26
N SER A 94 -0.23 -15.54 2.38
CA SER A 94 0.83 -16.06 3.24
C SER A 94 1.56 -17.23 2.61
N LEU A 95 2.84 -17.33 2.91
CA LEU A 95 3.71 -18.45 2.59
C LEU A 95 4.36 -18.93 3.88
N THR A 96 3.88 -20.04 4.44
CA THR A 96 4.34 -20.53 5.74
C THR A 96 5.35 -21.67 5.61
N LYS A 97 6.10 -21.93 6.67
CA LYS A 97 7.01 -23.08 6.83
C LYS A 97 8.04 -23.18 5.70
N GLN A 98 8.63 -22.04 5.34
CA GLN A 98 9.69 -21.97 4.32
C GLN A 98 11.03 -22.29 4.95
N GLN A 99 11.53 -23.50 4.69
CA GLN A 99 12.87 -23.88 5.13
C GLN A 99 13.92 -23.22 4.22
N ILE A 100 14.74 -22.33 4.80
CA ILE A 100 15.78 -21.56 4.12
C ILE A 100 17.05 -21.71 4.95
N GLY A 101 17.99 -22.52 4.44
CA GLY A 101 19.15 -22.94 5.23
C GLY A 101 18.71 -23.79 6.42
N GLN A 102 19.14 -23.39 7.63
CA GLN A 102 18.80 -24.05 8.90
C GLN A 102 17.58 -23.43 9.59
N HIS A 103 16.97 -22.43 8.97
CA HIS A 103 15.87 -21.64 9.54
C HIS A 103 14.57 -21.93 8.80
N THR A 104 13.46 -21.72 9.48
CA THR A 104 12.12 -21.78 8.90
C THR A 104 11.51 -20.39 8.99
N TYR A 105 10.86 -19.95 7.92
CA TYR A 105 10.23 -18.63 7.85
C TYR A 105 8.77 -18.71 7.42
N ASP A 106 7.96 -17.83 8.01
CA ASP A 106 6.64 -17.47 7.54
C ASP A 106 6.68 -16.06 6.92
N PHE A 107 6.07 -15.92 5.75
CA PHE A 107 5.87 -14.63 5.08
C PHE A 107 4.37 -14.33 5.02
N VAL A 108 3.97 -13.12 5.41
CA VAL A 108 2.58 -12.64 5.35
C VAL A 108 2.56 -11.29 4.63
N PHE A 109 1.71 -11.17 3.61
CA PHE A 109 1.53 -9.96 2.83
C PHE A 109 0.12 -9.43 3.05
N THR A 110 -0.01 -8.29 3.72
CA THR A 110 -1.29 -7.63 3.98
C THR A 110 -1.38 -6.35 3.16
N PHE A 111 -2.12 -6.40 2.06
CA PHE A 111 -2.42 -5.26 1.22
C PHE A 111 -3.50 -4.41 1.87
N LYS A 112 -3.18 -3.14 2.15
CA LYS A 112 -4.10 -2.16 2.73
C LYS A 112 -4.72 -1.26 1.66
N SER A 113 -4.16 -1.27 0.45
CA SER A 113 -4.66 -0.56 -0.73
C SER A 113 -4.03 -1.12 -2.01
N ALA A 114 -4.42 -0.59 -3.17
CA ALA A 114 -3.79 -0.88 -4.46
C ALA A 114 -2.30 -0.46 -4.55
N SER A 115 -1.80 0.32 -3.59
CA SER A 115 -0.45 0.90 -3.59
C SER A 115 0.36 0.67 -2.31
N SER A 116 -0.24 0.08 -1.27
CA SER A 116 0.40 -0.15 0.03
C SER A 116 0.22 -1.60 0.53
N CYS A 117 1.33 -2.23 0.89
CA CYS A 117 1.38 -3.57 1.46
C CYS A 117 2.28 -3.58 2.69
N VAL A 118 1.85 -4.27 3.74
CA VAL A 118 2.70 -4.62 4.89
C VAL A 118 3.13 -6.06 4.72
N ALA A 119 4.42 -6.29 4.50
CA ALA A 119 5.01 -7.62 4.47
C ALA A 119 5.63 -7.92 5.84
N THR A 120 5.22 -9.02 6.44
CA THR A 120 5.76 -9.53 7.69
C THR A 120 6.55 -10.80 7.42
N ILE A 121 7.74 -10.89 8.00
CA ILE A 121 8.55 -12.11 8.06
C ILE A 121 8.70 -12.54 9.52
N THR A 122 8.52 -13.82 9.78
CA THR A 122 8.73 -14.43 11.09
C THR A 122 9.65 -15.62 10.92
N GLU A 123 10.80 -15.61 11.59
CA GLU A 123 11.64 -16.80 11.73
C GLU A 123 11.10 -17.67 12.87
N ASP A 124 11.17 -19.00 12.77
CA ASP A 124 10.77 -19.91 13.85
C ASP A 124 11.42 -19.47 15.18
N SER A 125 10.61 -19.25 16.22
CA SER A 125 10.97 -18.73 17.55
C SER A 125 11.41 -17.25 17.63
N GLY A 126 11.46 -16.53 16.51
CA GLY A 126 11.73 -15.10 16.44
C GLY A 126 10.49 -14.21 16.58
N ALA A 127 10.71 -12.92 16.87
CA ALA A 127 9.64 -11.93 16.82
C ALA A 127 9.33 -11.56 15.36
N PRO A 128 8.05 -11.36 14.98
CA PRO A 128 7.68 -10.90 13.64
C PRO A 128 8.31 -9.54 13.32
N GLN A 129 8.79 -9.39 12.09
CA GLN A 129 9.32 -8.14 11.56
C GLN A 129 8.47 -7.68 10.39
N SER A 130 8.00 -6.43 10.43
CA SER A 130 7.09 -5.88 9.41
C SER A 130 7.73 -4.75 8.63
N PHE A 131 7.49 -4.73 7.33
CA PHE A 131 8.01 -3.76 6.38
C PHE A 131 6.88 -3.26 5.48
N THR A 132 6.79 -1.96 5.25
CA THR A 132 5.83 -1.40 4.28
C THR A 132 6.48 -1.35 2.90
N LEU A 133 5.83 -1.93 1.89
CA LEU A 133 6.23 -1.90 0.50
C LEU A 133 5.19 -1.13 -0.33
N THR A 134 5.69 -0.45 -1.36
CA THR A 134 4.86 0.28 -2.32
C THR A 134 4.93 -0.35 -3.70
N LYS A 135 3.79 -0.35 -4.40
CA LYS A 135 3.70 -0.81 -5.78
C LYS A 135 4.54 0.10 -6.68
N GLN A 136 5.39 -0.50 -7.51
CA GLN A 136 6.22 0.22 -8.45
C GLN A 136 5.38 0.64 -9.67
N PRO A 137 5.68 1.80 -10.29
CA PRO A 137 5.04 2.19 -11.54
C PRO A 137 5.34 1.16 -12.64
N THR A 138 4.35 0.85 -13.46
CA THR A 138 4.54 0.03 -14.66
C THR A 138 5.28 0.84 -15.71
N THR A 139 6.52 0.45 -16.03
CA THR A 139 7.23 1.00 -17.18
C THR A 139 6.53 0.51 -18.45
N LYS A 140 5.98 1.44 -19.23
CA LYS A 140 5.42 1.17 -20.57
C LYS A 140 6.52 1.16 -21.61
#